data_AF-A0A221SY40-F1
#
_entry.id   AF-A0A221SY40-F1
#
_cell.length_a   1.000
_cell.length_b   1.000
_cell.length_c   1.000
_cell.angle_alpha   90.00
_cell.angle_beta   90.00
_cell.angle_gamma   90.00
#
_symmetry.space_group_name_H-M   'P 1'
#
loop_
_entity.id
_entity.type
_entity.pdbx_description
1 polymer ?
#
loop_
_entity_poly.entity_id
_entity_poly.type
_entity_poly.pdbx_seq_one_letter_code
_entity_poly.pdbx_strand_id
1 'polypeptide(L)'
;MARPDLRTLIRVTRAVADATRDPRPAPGRPPEGAAAGGLGGSARRAAGTVADTVRRDPRVQDAADTVRGRVRDLRTAAQDRADAHLERLLAESHARRGTAPSAEVAESLARRREERDARARAAQARAALLAQAHTPEQRRVLTRVADHTPDLGGTLPDALRYTALLDALVPGGGAAEEMAVHRALWTLAERRVLAVSRHGEITACPVIEMDLGRQITPG
;
A
#
# COMPACT_ATOMS: atom_id res chain seq x y z
N MET A 1 0.06 -18.83 -25.61
CA MET A 1 0.35 -18.46 -24.21
C MET A 1 -0.85 -18.87 -23.36
N ALA A 2 -0.71 -19.93 -22.55
CA ALA A 2 -1.81 -20.47 -21.75
C ALA A 2 -2.07 -19.58 -20.53
N ARG A 3 -3.32 -19.14 -20.35
CA ARG A 3 -3.76 -18.38 -19.18
C ARG A 3 -3.77 -19.31 -17.96
N PRO A 4 -3.16 -18.94 -16.82
CA PRO A 4 -3.20 -19.77 -15.64
C PRO A 4 -4.65 -19.88 -15.12
N ASP A 5 -5.08 -21.12 -14.90
CA ASP A 5 -6.40 -21.47 -14.36
C ASP A 5 -6.58 -20.84 -12.96
N LEU A 6 -7.79 -20.39 -12.68
CA LEU A 6 -8.21 -19.71 -11.44
C LEU A 6 -7.90 -20.57 -10.20
N ARG A 7 -7.93 -21.90 -10.35
CA ARG A 7 -7.52 -22.86 -9.30
C ARG A 7 -6.05 -22.77 -8.94
N THR A 8 -5.18 -22.43 -9.89
CA THR A 8 -3.75 -22.23 -9.66
C THR A 8 -3.51 -20.94 -8.88
N LEU A 9 -4.25 -19.87 -9.22
CA LEU A 9 -4.23 -18.61 -8.47
C LEU A 9 -4.71 -18.80 -7.01
N ILE A 10 -5.76 -19.58 -6.78
CA ILE A 10 -6.28 -19.87 -5.42
C ILE A 10 -5.30 -20.75 -4.61
N ARG A 11 -4.61 -21.71 -5.25
CA ARG A 11 -3.59 -22.51 -4.55
C ARG A 11 -2.37 -21.67 -4.17
N VAL A 12 -1.93 -20.76 -5.04
CA VAL A 12 -0.79 -19.89 -4.77
C VAL A 12 -1.11 -18.91 -3.65
N THR A 13 -2.30 -18.29 -3.64
CA THR A 13 -2.70 -17.39 -2.55
C THR A 13 -2.88 -18.10 -1.21
N ARG A 14 -3.37 -19.35 -1.22
CA ARG A 14 -3.48 -20.17 0.00
C ARG A 14 -2.11 -20.60 0.54
N ALA A 15 -1.19 -21.01 -0.34
CA ALA A 15 0.18 -21.36 0.05
C ALA A 15 0.93 -20.16 0.65
N VAL A 16 0.71 -18.95 0.12
CA VAL A 16 1.28 -17.72 0.67
C VAL A 16 0.64 -17.35 2.02
N ALA A 17 -0.68 -17.50 2.16
CA ALA A 17 -1.37 -17.26 3.42
C ALA A 17 -0.95 -18.24 4.53
N ASP A 18 -0.78 -19.51 4.21
CA ASP A 18 -0.29 -20.54 5.14
C ASP A 18 1.20 -20.33 5.48
N ALA A 19 2.01 -19.80 4.57
CA ALA A 19 3.42 -19.45 4.83
C ALA A 19 3.60 -18.18 5.70
N THR A 20 2.58 -17.31 5.77
CA THR A 20 2.55 -16.15 6.67
C THR A 20 1.95 -16.46 8.04
N ARG A 21 1.40 -17.66 8.23
CA ARG A 21 0.87 -18.10 9.52
C ARG A 21 2.01 -18.59 10.40
N ASP A 22 2.35 -17.78 11.39
CA ASP A 22 3.29 -18.09 12.46
C ASP A 22 2.97 -19.48 13.07
N PRO A 23 3.90 -20.47 13.05
CA PRO A 23 3.67 -21.75 13.69
C PRO A 23 3.86 -21.56 15.19
N ARG A 24 2.83 -21.03 15.86
CA ARG A 24 2.79 -20.89 17.32
C ARG A 24 2.88 -22.29 17.94
N PRO A 25 3.97 -22.65 18.66
CA PRO A 25 4.04 -23.96 19.29
C PRO A 25 3.07 -23.98 20.47
N ALA A 26 2.17 -24.96 20.49
CA ALA A 26 1.35 -25.23 21.67
C ALA A 26 2.29 -25.66 22.83
N PRO A 27 2.12 -25.14 24.05
CA PRO A 27 2.89 -25.59 25.19
C PRO A 27 2.29 -26.90 25.74
N GLY A 28 3.14 -27.89 26.00
CA GLY A 28 2.82 -28.99 26.91
C GLY A 28 2.42 -30.33 26.27
N ARG A 29 3.40 -31.06 25.74
CA ARG A 29 3.60 -32.51 25.99
C ARG A 29 4.92 -32.96 25.36
N PRO A 30 5.83 -33.64 26.07
CA PRO A 30 6.96 -34.30 25.41
C PRO A 30 6.43 -35.60 24.77
N PRO A 31 6.67 -35.86 23.48
CA PRO A 31 6.56 -37.21 22.96
C PRO A 31 7.88 -37.94 23.23
N GLU A 32 7.83 -38.92 24.13
CA GLU A 32 8.76 -40.03 24.16
C GLU A 32 8.77 -40.72 22.79
N GLY A 33 9.95 -41.12 22.32
CA GLY A 33 10.12 -41.90 21.10
C GLY A 33 11.04 -41.25 20.09
N ALA A 34 12.35 -41.35 20.34
CA ALA A 34 13.34 -41.18 19.30
C ALA A 34 13.19 -42.30 18.24
N ALA A 35 13.51 -41.92 16.99
CA ALA A 35 13.79 -42.76 15.81
C ALA A 35 12.69 -42.90 14.74
N ALA A 36 12.58 -41.88 13.87
CA ALA A 36 12.52 -42.02 12.40
C ALA A 36 12.48 -40.63 11.74
N GLY A 37 13.43 -40.31 10.85
CA GLY A 37 13.28 -39.18 9.90
C GLY A 37 14.41 -38.15 9.81
N GLY A 38 15.67 -38.59 9.73
CA GLY A 38 16.87 -37.74 9.55
C GLY A 38 16.96 -36.90 8.27
N LEU A 39 15.92 -36.84 7.44
CA LEU A 39 15.85 -36.02 6.22
C LEU A 39 14.76 -34.93 6.28
N GLY A 40 13.74 -35.11 7.13
CA GLY A 40 12.62 -34.15 7.23
C GLY A 40 12.92 -32.92 8.11
N GLY A 41 13.83 -33.06 9.08
CA GLY A 41 14.26 -31.95 9.94
C GLY A 41 15.34 -31.07 9.31
N SER A 42 16.25 -31.65 8.53
CA SER A 42 17.23 -30.93 7.72
C SER A 42 16.57 -30.24 6.53
N ALA A 43 15.60 -30.88 5.86
CA ALA A 43 14.80 -30.24 4.83
C ALA A 43 13.94 -29.09 5.39
N ARG A 44 13.35 -29.22 6.60
CA ARG A 44 12.63 -28.11 7.25
C ARG A 44 13.55 -26.97 7.68
N ARG A 45 14.76 -27.27 8.16
CA ARG A 45 15.76 -26.23 8.50
C ARG A 45 16.33 -25.54 7.26
N ALA A 46 16.60 -26.29 6.19
CA ALA A 46 17.05 -25.74 4.92
C ALA A 46 15.94 -24.95 4.21
N ALA A 47 14.69 -25.43 4.25
CA ALA A 47 13.54 -24.66 3.78
C ALA A 47 13.30 -23.43 4.65
N GLY A 48 13.53 -23.51 5.96
CA GLY A 48 13.46 -22.38 6.88
C GLY A 48 14.54 -21.33 6.61
N THR A 49 15.79 -21.73 6.40
CA THR A 49 16.87 -20.80 6.07
C THR A 49 16.71 -20.22 4.68
N VAL A 50 16.30 -21.01 3.67
CA VAL A 50 15.99 -20.49 2.33
C VAL A 50 14.78 -19.55 2.39
N ALA A 51 13.72 -19.88 3.12
CA ALA A 51 12.57 -19.01 3.31
C ALA A 51 12.96 -17.72 4.04
N ASP A 52 13.83 -17.77 5.04
CA ASP A 52 14.34 -16.57 5.72
C ASP A 52 15.27 -15.75 4.83
N THR A 53 16.06 -16.39 3.95
CA THR A 53 16.94 -15.69 3.00
C THR A 53 16.12 -15.02 1.90
N VAL A 54 15.10 -15.71 1.38
CA VAL A 54 14.14 -15.17 0.41
C VAL A 54 13.26 -14.08 1.04
N ARG A 55 12.88 -14.22 2.32
CA ARG A 55 12.17 -13.19 3.08
C ARG A 55 13.04 -11.95 3.33
N ARG A 56 14.36 -12.12 3.43
CA ARG A 56 15.33 -11.03 3.56
C ARG A 56 15.79 -10.46 2.21
N ASP A 57 15.35 -11.03 1.09
CA ASP A 57 15.61 -10.45 -0.23
C ASP A 57 14.80 -9.14 -0.37
N PRO A 58 15.47 -7.99 -0.59
CA PRO A 58 14.80 -6.69 -0.70
C PRO A 58 13.75 -6.66 -1.83
N ARG A 59 13.94 -7.45 -2.89
CA ARG A 59 12.97 -7.53 -4.01
C ARG A 59 11.69 -8.24 -3.60
N VAL A 60 11.80 -9.23 -2.72
CA VAL A 60 10.64 -9.96 -2.17
C VAL A 60 9.90 -9.10 -1.17
N GLN A 61 10.61 -8.32 -0.35
CA GLN A 61 10.01 -7.36 0.57
C GLN A 61 9.25 -6.26 -0.18
N ASP A 62 9.83 -5.71 -1.25
CA ASP A 62 9.18 -4.72 -2.11
C ASP A 62 7.92 -5.28 -2.80
N ALA A 63 7.99 -6.52 -3.30
CA ALA A 63 6.84 -7.21 -3.87
C ALA A 63 5.74 -7.46 -2.82
N ALA A 64 6.14 -7.89 -1.61
CA ALA A 64 5.22 -8.11 -0.50
C ALA A 64 4.56 -6.80 -0.03
N ASP A 65 5.29 -5.69 0.01
CA ASP A 65 4.76 -4.37 0.35
C ASP A 65 3.74 -3.89 -0.70
N THR A 66 4.05 -4.09 -1.98
CA THR A 66 3.13 -3.78 -3.08
C THR A 66 1.84 -4.59 -2.99
N VAL A 67 1.95 -5.89 -2.70
CA VAL A 67 0.79 -6.78 -2.56
C VAL A 67 -0.02 -6.39 -1.32
N ARG A 68 0.62 -6.12 -0.18
CA ARG A 68 -0.05 -5.67 1.04
C ARG A 68 -0.82 -4.37 0.82
N GLY A 69 -0.22 -3.41 0.11
CA GLY A 69 -0.89 -2.18 -0.31
C GLY A 69 -2.16 -2.47 -1.10
N ARG A 70 -2.05 -3.27 -2.17
CA ARG A 70 -3.21 -3.64 -3.00
C ARG A 70 -4.31 -4.38 -2.24
N VAL A 71 -3.94 -5.28 -1.33
CA VAL A 71 -4.92 -5.99 -0.49
C VAL A 71 -5.65 -5.03 0.44
N ARG A 72 -4.93 -4.05 1.02
CA ARG A 72 -5.54 -3.00 1.84
C ARG A 72 -6.51 -2.16 1.01
N ASP A 73 -6.12 -1.75 -0.20
CA ASP A 73 -6.96 -0.96 -1.10
C ASP A 73 -8.25 -1.72 -1.49
N LEU A 74 -8.13 -3.00 -1.83
CA LEU A 74 -9.27 -3.85 -2.15
C LEU A 74 -10.22 -4.01 -0.97
N ARG A 75 -9.68 -4.19 0.25
CA ARG A 75 -10.48 -4.29 1.46
C ARG A 75 -11.24 -2.99 1.72
N THR A 76 -10.58 -1.84 1.60
CA THR A 76 -11.21 -0.53 1.75
C THR A 76 -12.34 -0.35 0.73
N ALA A 77 -12.08 -0.65 -0.55
CA ALA A 77 -13.09 -0.55 -1.59
C ALA A 77 -14.28 -1.49 -1.39
N ALA A 78 -14.05 -2.70 -0.85
CA ALA A 78 -15.13 -3.62 -0.51
C ALA A 78 -15.98 -3.10 0.66
N GLN A 79 -15.33 -2.52 1.67
CA GLN A 79 -16.01 -1.93 2.82
C GLN A 79 -16.84 -0.70 2.40
N ASP A 80 -16.29 0.18 1.55
CA ASP A 80 -17.01 1.34 1.03
C ASP A 80 -18.26 0.95 0.22
N ARG A 81 -18.19 -0.16 -0.54
CA ARG A 81 -19.37 -0.69 -1.26
C ARG A 81 -20.43 -1.23 -0.32
N ALA A 82 -20.02 -1.92 0.75
CA ALA A 82 -20.94 -2.45 1.74
C ALA A 82 -21.64 -1.30 2.49
N ASP A 83 -20.90 -0.28 2.89
CA ASP A 83 -21.44 0.91 3.55
C ASP A 83 -22.42 1.65 2.62
N ALA A 84 -22.05 1.89 1.35
CA ALA A 84 -22.94 2.53 0.38
C ALA A 84 -24.24 1.73 0.13
N HIS A 85 -24.17 0.41 0.21
CA HIS A 85 -25.36 -0.43 0.10
C HIS A 85 -26.28 -0.28 1.33
N LEU A 86 -25.71 -0.25 2.54
CA LEU A 86 -26.46 -0.01 3.77
C LEU A 86 -27.12 1.38 3.78
N GLU A 87 -26.41 2.42 3.34
CA GLU A 87 -26.96 3.78 3.22
C GLU A 87 -28.16 3.81 2.27
N ARG A 88 -28.08 3.08 1.15
CA ARG A 88 -29.18 2.97 0.20
C ARG A 88 -30.40 2.28 0.79
N LEU A 89 -30.19 1.16 1.50
CA LEU A 89 -31.28 0.44 2.17
C LEU A 89 -31.96 1.28 3.25
N LEU A 90 -31.19 2.07 4.01
CA LEU A 90 -31.73 3.01 4.99
C LEU A 90 -32.57 4.08 4.29
N ALA A 91 -32.05 4.71 3.23
CA ALA A 91 -32.79 5.70 2.47
C ALA A 91 -34.09 5.15 1.87
N GLU A 92 -34.06 3.95 1.28
CA GLU A 92 -35.23 3.27 0.74
C GLU A 92 -36.25 2.92 1.84
N SER A 93 -35.79 2.42 3.00
CA SER A 93 -36.65 2.09 4.12
C SER A 93 -37.39 3.33 4.66
N HIS A 94 -36.66 4.44 4.81
CA HIS A 94 -37.22 5.72 5.24
C HIS A 94 -38.21 6.29 4.21
N ALA A 95 -37.88 6.23 2.92
CA ALA A 95 -38.79 6.64 1.85
C ALA A 95 -40.09 5.82 1.86
N ARG A 96 -40.00 4.49 2.06
CA ARG A 96 -41.19 3.61 2.15
C ARG A 96 -42.05 3.89 3.38
N ARG A 97 -41.44 4.31 4.50
CA ARG A 97 -42.14 4.66 5.75
C ARG A 97 -42.63 6.11 5.77
N GLY A 98 -42.24 6.94 4.79
CA GLY A 98 -42.54 8.37 4.77
C GLY A 98 -41.91 9.14 5.94
N THR A 99 -40.93 8.55 6.63
CA THR A 99 -40.30 9.14 7.81
C THR A 99 -38.87 9.54 7.49
N ALA A 100 -38.51 10.79 7.80
CA ALA A 100 -37.11 11.21 7.71
C ALA A 100 -36.25 10.41 8.71
N PRO A 101 -34.98 10.14 8.38
CA PRO A 101 -34.03 9.63 9.36
C PRO A 101 -33.90 10.62 10.52
N SER A 102 -33.59 10.13 11.73
CA SER A 102 -33.35 11.00 12.87
C SER A 102 -32.18 11.95 12.57
N ALA A 103 -32.18 13.13 13.19
CA ALA A 103 -31.13 14.14 12.98
C ALA A 103 -29.71 13.56 13.21
N GLU A 104 -29.55 12.75 14.26
CA GLU A 104 -28.28 12.08 14.59
C GLU A 104 -27.84 11.09 13.49
N VAL A 105 -28.77 10.34 12.90
CA VAL A 105 -28.47 9.43 11.78
C VAL A 105 -28.12 10.22 10.53
N ALA A 106 -28.84 11.31 10.24
CA ALA A 106 -28.56 12.17 9.09
C ALA A 106 -27.17 12.81 9.17
N GLU A 107 -26.78 13.31 10.35
CA GLU A 107 -25.45 13.87 10.60
C GLU A 107 -24.34 12.80 10.47
N SER A 108 -24.55 11.62 11.04
CA SER A 108 -23.60 10.51 10.92
C SER A 108 -23.40 10.07 9.47
N LEU A 109 -24.47 10.03 8.66
CA LEU A 109 -24.40 9.74 7.23
C LEU A 109 -23.68 10.86 6.46
N ALA A 110 -23.93 12.14 6.78
CA ALA A 110 -23.24 13.25 6.15
C ALA A 110 -21.73 13.17 6.39
N ARG A 111 -21.30 12.96 7.64
CA ARG A 111 -19.88 12.78 8.00
C ARG A 111 -19.23 11.62 7.23
N ARG A 112 -19.91 10.48 7.11
CA ARG A 112 -19.39 9.32 6.35
C ARG A 112 -19.23 9.64 4.86
N ARG A 113 -20.14 10.42 4.28
CA ARG A 113 -20.04 10.86 2.88
C ARG A 113 -18.82 11.74 2.69
N GLU A 114 -18.60 12.71 3.58
CA GLU A 114 -17.43 13.59 3.56
C GLU A 114 -16.12 12.81 3.69
N GLU A 115 -16.05 11.86 4.64
CA GLU A 115 -14.89 10.99 4.83
C GLU A 115 -14.59 10.13 3.59
N ARG A 116 -15.62 9.58 2.95
CA ARG A 116 -15.49 8.79 1.72
C ARG A 116 -15.02 9.66 0.56
N ASP A 117 -15.58 10.86 0.41
CA ASP A 117 -15.18 11.80 -0.64
C ASP A 117 -13.74 12.28 -0.43
N ALA A 118 -13.33 12.52 0.82
CA ALA A 118 -11.94 12.83 1.16
C ALA A 118 -11.00 11.68 0.81
N ARG A 119 -11.37 10.43 1.15
CA ARG A 119 -10.59 9.23 0.78
C ARG A 119 -10.50 9.04 -0.73
N ALA A 120 -11.58 9.28 -1.46
CA ALA A 120 -11.60 9.20 -2.93
C ALA A 120 -10.66 10.24 -3.57
N ARG A 121 -10.69 11.49 -3.08
CA ARG A 121 -9.76 12.55 -3.52
C ARG A 121 -8.31 12.18 -3.23
N ALA A 122 -8.01 11.68 -2.03
CA ALA A 122 -6.68 11.25 -1.66
C ALA A 122 -6.16 10.10 -2.56
N ALA A 123 -7.02 9.11 -2.85
CA ALA A 123 -6.67 8.00 -3.73
C ALA A 123 -6.40 8.46 -5.18
N GLN A 124 -7.20 9.40 -5.69
CA GLN A 124 -6.99 10.01 -7.01
C GLN A 124 -5.67 10.80 -7.05
N ALA A 125 -5.41 11.64 -6.05
CA ALA A 125 -4.18 12.40 -5.93
C ALA A 125 -2.94 11.48 -5.85
N ARG A 126 -3.03 10.40 -5.08
CA ARG A 126 -1.98 9.37 -5.00
C ARG A 126 -1.74 8.71 -6.36
N ALA A 127 -2.80 8.33 -7.06
CA ALA A 127 -2.68 7.73 -8.40
C ALA A 127 -2.03 8.71 -9.40
N ALA A 128 -2.42 9.98 -9.36
CA ALA A 128 -1.84 11.05 -10.18
C ALA A 128 -0.34 11.25 -9.87
N LEU A 129 0.06 11.25 -8.59
CA LEU A 129 1.46 11.31 -8.19
C LEU A 129 2.23 10.11 -8.76
N LEU A 130 1.75 8.89 -8.53
CA LEU A 130 2.45 7.67 -8.96
C LEU A 130 2.54 7.53 -10.48
N ALA A 131 1.62 8.15 -11.23
CA ALA A 131 1.67 8.23 -12.69
C ALA A 131 2.86 9.06 -13.20
N GLN A 132 3.45 9.94 -12.37
CA GLN A 132 4.62 10.73 -12.75
C GLN A 132 5.93 9.94 -12.79
N ALA A 133 5.95 8.72 -12.24
CA ALA A 133 7.14 7.87 -12.24
C ALA A 133 7.38 7.23 -13.62
N HIS A 134 8.57 7.44 -14.17
CA HIS A 134 9.02 6.85 -15.43
C HIS A 134 9.95 5.64 -15.24
N THR A 135 10.53 5.47 -14.04
CA THR A 135 11.37 4.31 -13.71
C THR A 135 10.86 3.58 -12.46
N PRO A 136 11.24 2.31 -12.25
CA PRO A 136 10.91 1.57 -11.03
C PRO A 136 11.38 2.28 -9.76
N GLU A 137 12.57 2.86 -9.76
CA GLU A 137 13.15 3.58 -8.62
C GLU A 137 12.36 4.85 -8.32
N GLN A 138 11.97 5.62 -9.36
CA GLN A 138 11.08 6.76 -9.19
C GLN A 138 9.74 6.33 -8.58
N ARG A 139 9.17 5.20 -9.03
CA ARG A 139 7.92 4.68 -8.47
C ARG A 139 8.08 4.25 -7.01
N ARG A 140 9.20 3.62 -6.64
CA ARG A 140 9.51 3.26 -5.24
C ARG A 140 9.60 4.51 -4.35
N VAL A 141 10.34 5.53 -4.81
CA VAL A 141 10.44 6.83 -4.12
C VAL A 141 9.07 7.47 -3.93
N LEU A 142 8.28 7.63 -5.01
CA LEU A 142 6.96 8.26 -4.92
C LEU A 142 5.97 7.46 -4.06
N THR A 143 6.08 6.14 -4.02
CA THR A 143 5.27 5.30 -3.14
C THR A 143 5.57 5.60 -1.67
N ARG A 144 6.86 5.67 -1.30
CA ARG A 144 7.27 6.04 0.07
C ARG A 144 6.84 7.45 0.43
N VAL A 145 7.00 8.41 -0.47
CA VAL A 145 6.54 9.79 -0.24
C VAL A 145 5.02 9.83 0.00
N ALA A 146 4.24 9.09 -0.80
CA ALA A 146 2.79 9.01 -0.63
C ALA A 146 2.39 8.42 0.72
N ASP A 147 3.12 7.42 1.23
CA ASP A 147 2.82 6.79 2.52
C ASP A 147 3.03 7.73 3.72
N HIS A 148 3.86 8.78 3.57
CA HIS A 148 4.11 9.83 4.56
C HIS A 148 3.33 11.13 4.32
N THR A 149 2.53 11.22 3.26
CA THR A 149 1.80 12.46 2.91
C THR A 149 0.30 12.30 3.23
N PRO A 150 -0.25 13.01 4.24
CA PRO A 150 -1.64 12.85 4.67
C PRO A 150 -2.67 13.08 3.54
N ASP A 151 -2.46 14.10 2.70
CA ASP A 151 -3.36 14.43 1.59
C ASP A 151 -3.41 13.35 0.50
N LEU A 152 -2.45 12.41 0.50
CA LEU A 152 -2.40 11.25 -0.39
C LEU A 152 -2.88 9.96 0.29
N GLY A 153 -3.48 10.08 1.49
CA GLY A 153 -3.91 8.96 2.31
C GLY A 153 -2.76 8.25 3.02
N GLY A 154 -1.61 8.91 3.15
CA GLY A 154 -0.49 8.45 3.94
C GLY A 154 -0.84 8.38 5.43
N THR A 155 -0.38 7.33 6.09
CA THR A 155 -0.65 7.07 7.52
C THR A 155 0.62 6.99 8.36
N LEU A 156 1.80 7.06 7.72
CA LEU A 156 3.05 7.00 8.45
C LEU A 156 3.26 8.30 9.21
N PRO A 157 3.57 8.23 10.51
CA PRO A 157 3.90 9.41 11.29
C PRO A 157 5.25 9.97 10.81
N ASP A 158 5.41 11.28 11.00
CA ASP A 158 6.60 12.07 10.68
C ASP A 158 6.86 12.35 9.20
N ALA A 159 7.47 13.51 8.96
CA ALA A 159 7.95 13.91 7.64
C ALA A 159 9.04 12.95 7.16
N LEU A 160 8.92 12.50 5.91
CA LEU A 160 9.90 11.58 5.31
C LEU A 160 11.23 12.29 5.14
N ARG A 161 12.27 11.80 5.82
CA ARG A 161 13.63 12.32 5.68
C ARG A 161 14.40 11.56 4.61
N TYR A 162 15.33 12.28 3.97
CA TYR A 162 16.23 11.77 2.95
C TYR A 162 16.97 10.50 3.38
N THR A 163 17.57 10.50 4.56
CA THR A 163 18.32 9.35 5.07
C THR A 163 17.41 8.16 5.36
N ALA A 164 16.26 8.39 6.01
CA ALA A 164 15.27 7.35 6.27
C ALA A 164 14.73 6.72 4.97
N LEU A 165 14.60 7.52 3.90
CA LEU A 165 14.22 7.02 2.59
C LEU A 165 15.31 6.13 1.99
N LEU A 166 16.59 6.52 2.06
CA LEU A 166 17.69 5.70 1.59
C LEU A 166 17.80 4.39 2.36
N ASP A 167 17.74 4.44 3.69
CA ASP A 167 17.82 3.26 4.56
C ASP A 167 16.69 2.25 4.22
N ALA A 168 15.50 2.75 3.91
CA ALA A 168 14.36 1.94 3.54
C ALA A 168 14.45 1.36 2.11
N LEU A 169 15.01 2.10 1.16
CA LEU A 169 15.05 1.69 -0.25
C LEU A 169 16.30 0.89 -0.62
N VAL A 170 17.39 1.08 0.13
CA VAL A 170 18.71 0.46 -0.11
C VAL A 170 19.31 -0.03 1.22
N PRO A 171 18.66 -0.99 1.91
CA PRO A 171 19.12 -1.46 3.22
C PRO A 171 20.51 -2.14 3.18
N GLY A 172 20.97 -2.55 1.99
CA GLY A 172 22.28 -3.16 1.78
C GLY A 172 23.43 -2.17 1.52
N GLY A 173 23.15 -0.86 1.40
CA GLY A 173 24.17 0.16 1.14
C GLY A 173 24.93 -0.01 -0.19
N GLY A 174 24.31 -0.64 -1.19
CA GLY A 174 24.94 -0.88 -2.48
C GLY A 174 25.07 0.42 -3.26
N ALA A 175 26.31 0.87 -3.54
CA ALA A 175 26.55 2.17 -4.20
C ALA A 175 25.77 2.37 -5.51
N ALA A 176 25.60 1.32 -6.32
CA ALA A 176 24.82 1.40 -7.56
C ALA A 176 23.32 1.62 -7.30
N GLU A 177 22.76 0.95 -6.29
CA GLU A 177 21.35 1.08 -5.89
C GLU A 177 21.10 2.44 -5.24
N GLU A 178 22.00 2.89 -4.35
CA GLU A 178 21.97 4.23 -3.77
C GLU A 178 21.99 5.31 -4.86
N MET A 179 22.90 5.19 -5.82
CA MET A 179 23.01 6.13 -6.92
C MET A 179 21.75 6.13 -7.81
N ALA A 180 21.11 4.98 -8.00
CA ALA A 180 19.85 4.90 -8.73
C ALA A 180 18.71 5.63 -7.99
N VAL A 181 18.62 5.50 -6.67
CA VAL A 181 17.66 6.25 -5.84
C VAL A 181 17.97 7.75 -5.84
N HIS A 182 19.24 8.13 -5.71
CA HIS A 182 19.70 9.53 -5.83
C HIS A 182 19.27 10.15 -7.16
N ARG A 183 19.53 9.47 -8.29
CA ARG A 183 19.12 9.93 -9.62
C ARG A 183 17.60 10.05 -9.74
N ALA A 184 16.86 9.09 -9.19
CA ALA A 184 15.40 9.14 -9.18
C ALA A 184 14.89 10.37 -8.41
N LEU A 185 15.43 10.62 -7.21
CA LEU A 185 15.11 11.79 -6.39
C LEU A 185 15.42 13.10 -7.11
N TRP A 186 16.63 13.21 -7.67
CA TRP A 186 17.04 14.39 -8.43
C TRP A 186 16.11 14.65 -9.62
N THR A 187 15.84 13.62 -10.43
CA THR A 187 14.96 13.73 -11.60
C THR A 187 13.53 14.16 -11.22
N LEU A 188 13.01 13.63 -10.11
CA LEU A 188 11.67 14.00 -9.62
C LEU A 188 11.64 15.43 -9.06
N ALA A 189 12.72 15.88 -8.43
CA ALA A 189 12.87 17.24 -7.93
C ALA A 189 13.01 18.27 -9.08
N GLU A 190 13.82 17.97 -10.10
CA GLU A 190 13.96 18.80 -11.30
C GLU A 190 12.61 19.00 -12.01
N ARG A 191 11.80 17.94 -12.07
CA ARG A 191 10.44 17.98 -12.62
C ARG A 191 9.41 18.60 -11.68
N ARG A 192 9.83 19.06 -10.50
CA ARG A 192 8.97 19.63 -9.45
C ARG A 192 7.86 18.69 -9.00
N VAL A 193 8.06 17.38 -9.11
CA VAL A 193 7.15 16.35 -8.55
C VAL A 193 7.38 16.24 -7.04
N LEU A 194 8.63 16.42 -6.61
CA LEU A 194 9.02 16.42 -5.21
C LEU A 194 9.73 17.72 -4.85
N ALA A 195 9.65 18.10 -3.58
CA ALA A 195 10.47 19.12 -2.97
C ALA A 195 11.31 18.49 -1.85
N VAL A 196 12.54 18.97 -1.69
CA VAL A 196 13.43 18.59 -0.59
C VAL A 196 13.76 19.86 0.20
N SER A 197 13.42 19.87 1.49
CA SER A 197 13.70 20.99 2.38
C SER A 197 15.19 21.07 2.73
N ARG A 198 15.64 22.21 3.27
CA ARG A 198 17.02 22.36 3.78
C ARG A 198 17.40 21.34 4.86
N HIS A 199 16.40 20.76 5.54
CA HIS A 199 16.57 19.77 6.59
C HIS A 199 16.49 18.34 6.06
N GLY A 200 16.42 18.17 4.73
CA GLY A 200 16.33 16.87 4.08
C GLY A 200 14.94 16.23 4.15
N GLU A 201 13.90 17.01 4.44
CA GLU A 201 12.52 16.51 4.40
C GLU A 201 12.03 16.47 2.95
N ILE A 202 11.45 15.35 2.56
CA ILE A 202 10.97 15.11 1.20
C ILE A 202 9.45 15.18 1.22
N THR A 203 8.89 16.09 0.43
CA THR A 203 7.44 16.25 0.29
C THR A 203 7.03 16.10 -1.17
N ALA A 204 5.83 15.56 -1.40
CA ALA A 204 5.21 15.65 -2.71
C ALA A 204 4.81 17.10 -2.98
N CYS A 205 5.17 17.62 -4.14
CA CYS A 205 4.56 18.86 -4.60
C CYS A 205 3.09 18.57 -4.94
N PRO A 206 2.16 19.48 -4.60
CA PRO A 206 0.80 19.35 -5.11
C PRO A 206 0.89 19.25 -6.63
N VAL A 207 0.25 18.24 -7.20
CA VAL A 207 0.00 18.21 -8.64
C VAL A 207 -1.01 19.32 -8.88
N ILE A 208 -0.51 20.55 -9.00
CA ILE A 208 -1.32 21.68 -9.43
C ILE A 208 -1.85 21.23 -10.78
N GLU A 209 -3.18 21.12 -10.91
CA GLU A 209 -3.86 20.99 -12.18
C GLU A 209 -3.38 22.14 -13.08
N MET A 210 -2.31 21.91 -13.85
CA MET A 210 -1.85 22.80 -14.91
C MET A 210 -2.76 22.66 -16.13
N ASP A 211 -4.08 22.72 -15.93
CA ASP A 211 -5.07 22.70 -17.02
C ASP A 211 -6.25 23.66 -16.79
N LEU A 212 -6.01 24.77 -16.07
CA LEU A 212 -6.96 25.90 -15.95
C LEU A 212 -6.35 27.24 -16.39
N GLY A 213 -5.43 27.24 -17.37
CA GLY A 213 -4.69 28.44 -17.77
C GLY A 213 -4.62 28.74 -19.27
N ARG A 214 -5.31 27.99 -20.14
CA ARG A 214 -5.32 28.24 -21.59
C ARG A 214 -6.72 28.47 -22.16
N GLN A 215 -7.56 29.19 -21.42
CA GLN A 215 -8.60 30.00 -22.07
C GLN A 215 -8.03 31.39 -22.31
N ILE A 216 -7.30 31.54 -23.42
CA ILE A 216 -7.03 32.85 -24.01
C ILE A 216 -8.32 33.21 -24.74
N THR A 217 -9.15 34.04 -24.10
CA THR A 217 -10.25 34.74 -24.77
C THR A 217 -9.63 35.74 -25.75
N PRO A 218 -9.90 35.67 -27.07
CA PRO A 218 -9.53 36.76 -27.97
C PRO A 218 -10.46 37.94 -27.70
N GLY A 219 -9.88 39.10 -27.42
CA GLY A 219 -10.55 40.40 -27.49
C GLY A 219 -10.58 40.93 -28.91
#